data_AF-A0A6I6DDV7-F1
#
_entry.id   AF-A0A6I6DDV7-F1
#
_cell.length_a   1.000
_cell.length_b   1.000
_cell.length_c   1.000
_cell.angle_alpha   90.00
_cell.angle_beta   90.00
_cell.angle_gamma   90.00
#
_symmetry.space_group_name_H-M   'P 1'
#
loop_
_entity.id
_entity.type
_entity.pdbx_description
1 polymer ?
#
loop_
_entity_poly.entity_id
_entity_poly.type
_entity_poly.pdbx_seq_one_letter_code
_entity_poly.pdbx_strand_id
1 'polypeptide(L)'
;MSNLNNNNFGKRLKILREAHYLSQAELAKALSVSRSTISSYENDARHPDYDTLIKIAEFFDVSIDYLLRNDLAVIKKSEQYLNILQEINDLLTTSPIESEKKDEIIKEVRDFFIWKVRQFRESRSSQEE
;
A
#
# COMPACT_ATOMS: atom_id res chain seq x y z
N MET A 1 12.94 -13.50 -14.44
CA MET A 1 11.88 -12.49 -14.54
C MET A 1 10.72 -12.96 -13.68
N SER A 2 10.60 -12.45 -12.46
CA SER A 2 9.63 -12.92 -11.46
C SER A 2 8.22 -12.42 -11.77
N ASN A 3 7.27 -13.35 -11.83
CA ASN A 3 5.84 -13.12 -12.05
C ASN A 3 5.25 -12.11 -11.05
N LEU A 4 4.73 -10.99 -11.55
CA LEU A 4 4.02 -9.94 -10.81
C LEU A 4 2.58 -10.32 -10.40
N ASN A 5 2.24 -11.62 -10.34
CA ASN A 5 0.86 -12.10 -10.11
C ASN A 5 0.67 -12.96 -8.84
N ASN A 6 1.50 -12.79 -7.81
CA ASN A 6 1.26 -13.43 -6.50
C ASN A 6 0.99 -12.33 -5.46
N ASN A 7 -0.27 -11.96 -5.22
CA ASN A 7 -0.69 -10.89 -4.30
C ASN A 7 -1.40 -11.48 -3.06
N ASN A 8 -0.65 -12.26 -2.27
CA ASN A 8 -1.10 -12.74 -0.97
C ASN A 8 -0.93 -11.67 0.13
N PHE A 9 -1.55 -11.93 1.29
CA PHE A 9 -1.56 -11.04 2.45
C PHE A 9 -0.15 -10.54 2.82
N GLY A 10 0.85 -11.41 2.88
CA GLY A 10 2.21 -11.05 3.30
C GLY A 10 2.85 -9.96 2.45
N LYS A 11 2.73 -10.08 1.13
CA LYS A 11 3.22 -9.06 0.21
C LYS A 11 2.48 -7.74 0.35
N ARG A 12 1.16 -7.77 0.56
CA ARG A 12 0.36 -6.55 0.75
C ARG A 12 0.75 -5.84 2.04
N LEU A 13 0.97 -6.57 3.12
CA LEU A 13 1.48 -6.03 4.38
C LEU A 13 2.84 -5.37 4.17
N LYS A 14 3.75 -6.01 3.42
CA LYS A 14 5.07 -5.45 3.08
C LYS A 14 4.96 -4.14 2.30
N ILE A 15 4.09 -4.11 1.28
CA ILE A 15 3.84 -2.90 0.47
C ILE A 15 3.32 -1.76 1.35
N LEU A 16 2.33 -2.02 2.20
CA LEU A 16 1.80 -1.01 3.12
C LEU A 16 2.88 -0.50 4.07
N ARG A 17 3.69 -1.40 4.64
CA ARG A 17 4.80 -1.03 5.53
C ARG A 17 5.81 -0.11 4.83
N GLU A 18 6.23 -0.47 3.62
CA GLU A 18 7.22 0.28 2.85
C GLU A 18 6.67 1.61 2.34
N ALA A 19 5.39 1.65 1.97
CA ALA A 19 4.70 2.90 1.61
C ALA A 19 4.65 3.89 2.78
N HIS A 20 4.63 3.40 4.01
CA HIS A 20 4.67 4.20 5.24
C HIS A 20 6.09 4.43 5.79
N TYR A 21 7.15 4.04 5.05
CA TYR A 21 8.56 4.20 5.47
C TYR A 21 8.92 3.51 6.79
N LEU A 22 8.21 2.45 7.15
CA LEU A 22 8.45 1.72 8.38
C LEU A 22 9.42 0.57 8.13
N SER A 23 10.37 0.36 9.02
CA SER A 23 11.08 -0.91 9.17
C SER A 23 10.15 -1.98 9.76
N GLN A 24 10.50 -3.25 9.60
CA GLN A 24 9.75 -4.35 10.23
C GLN A 24 9.70 -4.22 11.76
N ALA A 25 10.73 -3.62 12.37
CA ALA A 25 10.81 -3.41 13.81
C ALA A 25 9.85 -2.29 14.27
N GLU A 26 9.72 -1.22 13.48
CA GLU A 26 8.79 -0.12 13.78
C GLU A 26 7.34 -0.57 13.63
N LEU A 27 7.00 -1.32 12.58
CA LEU A 27 5.66 -1.88 12.43
C LEU A 27 5.34 -2.88 13.55
N ALA A 28 6.32 -3.72 13.93
CA ALA A 28 6.15 -4.65 15.03
C ALA A 28 5.84 -3.93 16.35
N LYS A 29 6.56 -2.83 16.63
CA LYS A 29 6.31 -1.97 17.79
C LYS A 29 4.90 -1.38 17.75
N ALA A 30 4.46 -0.86 16.60
CA ALA A 30 3.13 -0.27 16.43
C ALA A 30 2.01 -1.29 16.67
N LEU A 31 2.19 -2.53 16.21
CA LEU A 31 1.19 -3.60 16.33
C LEU A 31 1.31 -4.40 17.63
N SER A 32 2.27 -4.07 18.50
CA SER A 32 2.58 -4.81 19.74
C SER A 32 2.89 -6.30 19.50
N VAL A 33 3.65 -6.59 18.44
CA VAL A 33 4.14 -7.94 18.11
C VAL A 33 5.66 -7.94 17.99
N SER A 34 6.26 -9.12 17.79
CA SER A 34 7.71 -9.22 17.58
C SER A 34 8.10 -8.88 16.14
N ARG A 35 9.34 -8.41 15.92
CA ARG A 35 9.88 -8.20 14.56
C ARG A 35 9.82 -9.48 13.71
N SER A 36 10.14 -10.63 14.32
CA SER A 36 10.07 -11.92 13.62
C SER A 36 8.64 -12.28 13.21
N THR A 37 7.64 -11.90 14.01
CA THR A 37 6.22 -12.05 13.64
C THR A 37 5.89 -11.29 12.36
N ILE A 38 6.30 -10.02 12.24
CA ILE A 38 6.11 -9.23 11.00
C ILE A 38 6.85 -9.88 9.83
N SER A 39 8.10 -10.31 10.04
CA SER A 39 8.85 -11.02 8.99
C SER A 39 8.13 -12.30 8.55
N SER A 40 7.59 -13.10 9.48
CA SER A 40 6.82 -14.30 9.16
C SER A 40 5.54 -13.98 8.40
N TYR A 41 4.85 -12.89 8.74
CA TYR A 41 3.68 -12.42 8.00
C TYR A 41 4.05 -12.03 6.57
N GLU A 42 5.09 -11.22 6.38
CA GLU A 42 5.51 -10.73 5.06
C GLU A 42 6.02 -11.82 4.11
N ASN A 43 6.49 -12.94 4.66
CA ASN A 43 6.96 -14.10 3.91
C ASN A 43 5.90 -15.22 3.81
N ASP A 44 4.66 -14.97 4.26
CA ASP A 44 3.56 -15.94 4.34
C ASP A 44 3.90 -17.23 5.12
N ALA A 45 4.90 -17.18 5.99
CA ALA A 45 5.25 -18.29 6.88
C ALA A 45 4.23 -18.43 8.02
N ARG A 46 3.51 -17.35 8.34
CA ARG A 46 2.43 -17.31 9.34
C ARG A 46 1.41 -16.26 8.93
N HIS A 47 0.16 -16.41 9.34
CA HIS A 47 -0.87 -15.39 9.21
C HIS A 47 -1.22 -14.77 10.57
N PRO A 48 -1.65 -13.50 10.60
CA PRO A 48 -2.18 -12.89 11.82
C PRO A 48 -3.47 -13.58 12.27
N ASP A 49 -3.77 -13.50 13.56
CA ASP A 49 -5.12 -13.77 14.06
C ASP A 49 -6.07 -12.63 13.70
N TYR A 50 -7.36 -12.80 13.99
CA TYR A 50 -8.38 -11.81 13.67
C TYR A 50 -8.12 -10.45 14.31
N ASP A 51 -7.70 -10.43 15.58
CA ASP A 51 -7.45 -9.18 16.31
C ASP A 51 -6.24 -8.43 15.72
N THR A 52 -5.16 -9.14 15.40
CA THR A 52 -3.98 -8.54 14.76
C THR A 52 -4.31 -8.08 13.35
N LEU A 53 -5.14 -8.82 12.61
CA LEU A 53 -5.58 -8.44 11.27
C LEU A 53 -6.41 -7.14 11.29
N ILE A 54 -7.32 -6.99 12.25
CA ILE A 54 -8.08 -5.75 12.47
C ILE A 54 -7.13 -4.60 12.79
N LYS A 55 -6.20 -4.79 13.73
CA LYS A 55 -5.19 -3.76 14.07
C LYS A 55 -4.37 -3.32 12.88
N ILE A 56 -3.97 -4.25 12.01
CA ILE A 56 -3.25 -3.93 10.77
C ILE A 56 -4.14 -3.08 9.85
N ALA A 57 -5.40 -3.47 9.69
CA ALA A 57 -6.36 -2.76 8.85
C ALA A 57 -6.57 -1.32 9.34
N GLU A 58 -6.78 -1.14 10.65
CA GLU A 58 -6.93 0.17 11.29
C GLU A 58 -5.65 1.01 11.20
N PHE A 59 -4.48 0.41 11.50
CA PHE A 59 -3.19 1.11 11.47
C PHE A 59 -2.89 1.72 10.10
N PHE A 60 -3.22 1.00 9.03
CA PHE A 60 -3.02 1.48 7.65
C PHE A 60 -4.24 2.19 7.06
N ASP A 61 -5.36 2.25 7.78
CA ASP A 61 -6.64 2.77 7.29
C ASP A 61 -7.09 2.09 5.98
N VAL A 62 -7.13 0.76 5.98
CA VAL A 62 -7.58 -0.07 4.86
C VAL A 62 -8.64 -1.06 5.33
N SER A 63 -9.41 -1.65 4.41
CA SER A 63 -10.35 -2.71 4.77
C SER A 63 -9.63 -4.05 4.98
N ILE A 64 -10.20 -4.93 5.80
CA ILE A 64 -9.73 -6.32 5.92
C ILE A 64 -9.83 -7.04 4.58
N ASP A 65 -10.88 -6.79 3.80
CA ASP A 65 -10.99 -7.27 2.42
C ASP A 65 -9.81 -6.83 1.57
N TYR A 66 -9.35 -5.58 1.71
CA TYR A 66 -8.13 -5.15 1.04
C TYR A 66 -6.93 -5.96 1.54
N LEU A 67 -6.78 -6.26 2.81
CA LEU A 67 -5.64 -7.07 3.26
C LEU A 67 -5.67 -8.52 2.73
N LEU A 68 -6.85 -9.12 2.62
CA LEU A 68 -7.02 -10.55 2.35
C LEU A 68 -7.29 -10.90 0.89
N ARG A 69 -7.99 -10.03 0.14
CA ARG A 69 -8.38 -10.35 -1.23
C ARG A 69 -7.19 -10.22 -2.16
N ASN A 70 -6.90 -11.33 -2.85
CA ASN A 70 -6.00 -11.36 -3.99
C ASN A 70 -6.59 -10.58 -5.18
N ASP A 71 -7.87 -10.23 -5.10
CA ASP A 71 -8.51 -9.23 -5.92
C ASP A 71 -7.87 -7.89 -5.56
N LEU A 72 -6.87 -7.48 -6.34
CA LEU A 72 -7.06 -6.18 -6.95
C LEU A 72 -8.49 -6.28 -7.49
N ALA A 73 -9.43 -5.50 -6.93
CA ALA A 73 -10.38 -4.87 -7.82
C ALA A 73 -9.45 -4.24 -8.84
N VAL A 74 -9.20 -4.97 -9.93
CA VAL A 74 -8.48 -4.48 -11.07
C VAL A 74 -9.31 -3.25 -11.32
N ILE A 75 -8.78 -2.06 -11.01
CA ILE A 75 -9.19 -0.88 -11.74
C ILE A 75 -9.10 -1.42 -13.14
N LYS A 76 -10.26 -1.78 -13.74
CA LYS A 76 -10.32 -2.40 -15.07
C LYS A 76 -9.40 -1.48 -15.83
N LYS A 77 -8.18 -1.94 -16.16
CA LYS A 77 -7.06 -1.05 -16.49
C LYS A 77 -7.55 -0.32 -17.71
N SER A 78 -8.15 0.83 -17.49
CA SER A 78 -8.77 1.56 -18.55
C SER A 78 -7.58 2.05 -19.34
N GLU A 79 -7.74 2.12 -20.64
CA GLU A 79 -6.71 2.68 -21.50
C GLU A 79 -6.21 4.03 -20.93
N GLN A 80 -7.15 4.82 -20.38
CA GLN A 80 -6.86 6.03 -19.63
C GLN A 80 -5.92 5.85 -18.42
N TYR A 81 -6.13 4.84 -17.57
CA TYR A 81 -5.24 4.58 -16.42
C TYR A 81 -3.83 4.19 -16.90
N LEU A 82 -3.73 3.37 -17.94
CA LEU A 82 -2.44 2.97 -18.51
C LEU A 82 -1.70 4.16 -19.12
N ASN A 83 -2.41 5.02 -19.84
CA ASN A 83 -1.83 6.21 -20.46
C ASN A 83 -1.24 7.16 -19.41
N ILE A 84 -1.97 7.41 -18.32
CA ILE A 84 -1.48 8.26 -17.22
C ILE A 84 -0.19 7.70 -16.60
N LEU A 85 -0.13 6.38 -16.36
CA LEU A 85 1.09 5.77 -15.82
C LEU A 85 2.28 5.91 -16.76
N GLN A 86 2.04 5.78 -18.07
CA GLN A 86 3.08 5.90 -19.08
C GLN A 86 3.58 7.34 -19.18
N GLU A 87 2.69 8.33 -19.21
CA GLU A 87 3.04 9.75 -19.21
C GLU A 87 3.88 10.14 -17.99
N ILE A 88 3.51 9.68 -16.79
CA ILE A 88 4.28 9.94 -15.57
C ILE A 88 5.69 9.34 -15.68
N ASN A 89 5.79 8.10 -16.16
CA ASN A 89 7.08 7.43 -16.32
C ASN A 89 7.96 8.15 -17.35
N ASP A 90 7.39 8.58 -18.48
CA ASP A 90 8.11 9.27 -19.53
C ASP A 90 8.61 10.64 -19.05
N LEU A 91 7.80 11.39 -18.31
CA LEU A 91 8.22 12.65 -17.68
C LEU A 91 9.39 12.45 -16.72
N LEU A 92 9.31 11.46 -15.83
CA LEU A 92 10.38 11.17 -14.87
C LEU A 92 11.66 10.70 -15.55
N THR A 93 11.58 9.93 -16.63
CA THR A 93 12.77 9.38 -17.30
C THR A 93 13.44 10.37 -18.25
N THR A 94 12.67 11.22 -18.93
CA THR A 94 13.19 12.19 -19.90
C THR A 94 13.65 13.51 -19.29
N SER A 95 13.20 13.84 -18.08
CA SER A 95 13.61 15.07 -17.40
C SER A 95 15.04 14.97 -16.83
N PRO A 96 15.85 16.05 -16.91
CA PRO A 96 17.22 16.11 -16.37
C PRO A 96 17.21 16.35 -14.85
N ILE A 97 16.44 15.54 -14.13
CA ILE A 97 16.29 15.60 -12.67
C ILE A 97 17.18 14.51 -12.06
N GLU A 98 17.78 14.79 -10.91
CA GLU A 98 18.55 13.80 -10.13
C GLU A 98 17.62 12.68 -9.62
N SER A 99 18.15 11.46 -9.48
CA SER A 99 17.36 10.29 -9.08
C SER A 99 16.65 10.47 -7.75
N GLU A 100 17.32 11.09 -6.76
CA GLU A 100 16.77 11.31 -5.42
C GLU A 100 15.50 12.19 -5.46
N LYS A 101 15.52 13.26 -6.27
CA LYS A 101 14.35 14.13 -6.46
C LYS A 101 13.21 13.43 -7.20
N LYS A 102 13.50 12.47 -8.10
CA LYS A 102 12.46 11.66 -8.74
C LYS A 102 11.73 10.79 -7.72
N ASP A 103 12.47 10.20 -6.79
CA ASP A 103 11.90 9.39 -5.70
C ASP A 103 11.02 10.24 -4.77
N GLU A 104 11.45 11.47 -4.46
CA GLU A 104 10.64 12.45 -3.71
C GLU A 104 9.32 12.78 -4.43
N ILE A 105 9.36 13.05 -5.74
CA ILE A 105 8.15 13.32 -6.54
C ILE A 105 7.19 12.12 -6.52
N ILE A 106 7.72 10.90 -6.70
CA ILE A 106 6.90 9.67 -6.66
C ILE A 106 6.21 9.53 -5.30
N LYS A 107 6.96 9.81 -4.21
CA LYS A 107 6.42 9.82 -2.85
C LYS A 107 5.29 10.83 -2.71
N GLU A 108 5.49 12.08 -3.14
CA GLU A 108 4.49 13.14 -3.04
C GLU A 108 3.20 12.80 -3.80
N VAL A 109 3.32 12.27 -5.02
CA VAL A 109 2.17 11.84 -5.82
C VAL A 109 1.40 10.73 -5.10
N ARG A 110 2.11 9.73 -4.56
CA ARG A 110 1.48 8.64 -3.80
C ARG A 110 0.76 9.18 -2.56
N ASP A 111 1.43 10.03 -1.79
CA ASP A 111 0.90 10.57 -0.54
C ASP A 111 -0.33 11.45 -0.80
N PHE A 112 -0.32 12.25 -1.87
CA PHE A 112 -1.48 12.99 -2.34
C PHE A 112 -2.65 12.07 -2.71
N PHE A 113 -2.39 10.99 -3.44
CA PHE A 113 -3.43 10.01 -3.80
C PHE A 113 -4.04 9.36 -2.56
N ILE A 114 -3.22 8.95 -1.59
CA ILE A 114 -3.68 8.39 -0.32
C ILE A 114 -4.58 9.39 0.40
N TRP A 115 -4.13 10.63 0.55
CA TRP A 115 -4.91 11.69 1.18
C TRP A 115 -6.25 11.92 0.46
N LYS A 116 -6.25 11.99 -0.87
CA LYS A 116 -7.48 12.14 -1.65
C LYS A 116 -8.47 11.01 -1.42
N VAL A 117 -8.01 9.76 -1.41
CA VAL A 117 -8.86 8.60 -1.13
C VAL A 117 -9.49 8.70 0.27
N ARG A 118 -8.71 9.11 1.27
CA ARG A 118 -9.20 9.30 2.64
C ARG A 118 -10.31 10.35 2.73
N GLN A 119 -10.13 11.51 2.10
CA GLN A 119 -11.15 12.56 2.08
C GLN A 119 -12.50 12.05 1.55
N PHE A 120 -12.48 11.23 0.50
CA PHE A 120 -13.72 10.66 -0.04
C PHE A 120 -14.39 9.69 0.92
N ARG A 121 -13.64 8.95 1.75
CA ARG A 121 -14.21 8.01 2.72
C ARG A 121 -14.89 8.74 3.88
N GLU A 122 -14.26 9.79 4.40
CA GLU A 122 -14.81 10.65 5.47
C GLU A 122 -16.09 11.39 5.04
N SER A 123 -16.18 11.76 3.76
CA SER A 123 -17.38 12.40 3.19
C SER A 123 -18.59 11.47 3.08
N ARG A 124 -18.37 10.14 3.07
CA ARG A 124 -19.46 9.14 2.99
C ARG A 124 -19.97 8.70 4.36
N SER A 125 -19.11 8.64 5.38
CA SER A 125 -19.51 8.31 6.75
C SER A 125 -20.36 9.41 7.41
N SER A 126 -20.26 10.66 6.96
CA SER A 126 -21.03 11.80 7.49
C SER A 126 -22.44 11.95 6.88
N GLN A 127 -22.83 11.10 5.92
CA GLN A 127 -24.16 11.12 5.30
C GLN A 127 -25.04 9.92 5.72
N GLU A 128 -24.54 9.05 6.61
CA GLU A 128 -25.24 7.87 7.12
C GLU A 128 -25.65 7.99 8.61
N GLU A 129 -25.43 9.16 9.23
CA GLU A 129 -25.97 9.57 10.54
C GLU A 129 -27.11 10.59 10.38
#